data_AF-A0AAV4BBK4-F1
#
_entry.id   AF-A0AAV4BBK4-F1
#
_cell.length_a   1.000
_cell.length_b   1.000
_cell.length_c   1.000
_cell.angle_alpha   90.00
_cell.angle_beta   90.00
_cell.angle_gamma   90.00
#
_symmetry.space_group_name_H-M   'P 1'
#
loop_
_entity.id
_entity.type
_entity.pdbx_description
1 polymer ?
#
loop_
_entity_poly.entity_id
_entity_poly.type
_entity_poly.pdbx_seq_one_letter_code
_entity_poly.pdbx_strand_id
1 'polypeptide(L)'
;MYGCEAWTISKQIQNKLEATEMWFLRRMLRILWTAKKTNERVLNEANKRRSLVRTIRKRQATFLGHAMRRGKLEHLVTTGKFEGKRSRGRQREKIMDGLATWLGP
;
A
#
# COMPACT_ATOMS: atom_id res chain seq x y z
N MET A 1 -0.31 3.68 11.81
CA MET A 1 -0.73 3.70 10.40
C MET A 1 -1.56 4.96 10.14
N TYR A 2 -0.96 6.13 10.38
CA TYR A 2 -1.61 7.42 10.18
C TYR A 2 -1.16 8.00 8.84
N GLY A 3 -2.06 8.62 8.10
CA GLY A 3 -1.75 9.27 6.82
C GLY A 3 -1.47 8.33 5.64
N CYS A 4 -1.60 7.01 5.80
CA CYS A 4 -1.40 6.05 4.71
C CYS A 4 -2.43 6.19 3.56
N GLU A 5 -3.56 6.85 3.85
CA GLU A 5 -4.62 7.17 2.89
C GLU A 5 -4.13 8.12 1.77
N ALA A 6 -3.16 8.98 2.08
CA ALA A 6 -2.57 9.93 1.15
C ALA A 6 -1.34 9.39 0.42
N TRP A 7 -0.91 8.16 0.71
CA TRP A 7 0.29 7.58 0.08
C TRP A 7 -0.03 7.10 -1.34
N THR A 8 0.91 7.27 -2.26
CA THR A 8 0.90 6.53 -3.52
C THR A 8 1.61 5.21 -3.30
N ILE A 9 0.89 4.09 -3.30
CA ILE A 9 1.49 2.75 -3.13
C ILE A 9 2.01 2.27 -4.47
N SER A 10 3.30 2.44 -4.68
CA SER A 10 3.98 1.80 -5.80
C SER A 10 4.26 0.33 -5.55
N LYS A 11 4.57 -0.42 -6.62
CA LYS A 11 4.99 -1.83 -6.50
C LYS A 11 6.19 -1.99 -5.56
N GLN A 12 7.10 -1.01 -5.55
CA GLN A 12 8.25 -1.00 -4.63
C GLN A 12 7.81 -0.81 -3.16
N ILE A 13 6.89 0.11 -2.89
CA ILE A 13 6.35 0.33 -1.55
C ILE A 13 5.54 -0.89 -1.10
N GLN A 14 4.76 -1.50 -1.99
CA GLN A 14 4.04 -2.74 -1.72
C GLN A 14 5.00 -3.86 -1.29
N ASN A 15 6.07 -4.10 -2.06
CA ASN A 15 7.06 -5.13 -1.71
C ASN A 15 7.73 -4.84 -0.36
N LYS A 16 8.06 -3.57 -0.07
CA LYS A 16 8.60 -3.18 1.23
C LYS A 16 7.61 -3.42 2.36
N LEU A 17 6.33 -3.09 2.17
CA LEU A 17 5.28 -3.31 3.17
C LEU A 17 5.08 -4.81 3.44
N GLU A 18 5.05 -5.64 2.39
CA GLU A 18 4.93 -7.10 2.54
C GLU A 18 6.15 -7.70 3.24
N ALA A 19 7.36 -7.23 2.91
CA ALA A 19 8.58 -7.63 3.62
C ALA A 19 8.56 -7.19 5.09
N THR A 20 8.04 -5.99 5.37
CA THR A 20 7.90 -5.47 6.75
C THR A 20 6.89 -6.30 7.54
N GLU A 21 5.75 -6.66 6.94
CA GLU A 21 4.74 -7.56 7.54
C GLU A 21 5.38 -8.92 7.89
N MET A 22 6.16 -9.51 6.98
CA MET A 22 6.89 -10.75 7.25
C MET A 22 7.94 -10.60 8.36
N TRP A 23 8.65 -9.47 8.40
CA TRP A 23 9.63 -9.18 9.44
C TRP A 23 8.97 -9.11 10.82
N PHE A 24 7.84 -8.41 10.94
CA PHE A 24 7.06 -8.37 12.18
C PHE A 24 6.60 -9.76 12.62
N LEU A 25 6.08 -10.58 11.70
CA LEU A 25 5.65 -11.95 12.02
C LEU A 25 6.81 -12.82 12.52
N ARG A 26 7.96 -12.78 11.84
CA ARG A 26 9.16 -13.53 12.25
C ARG A 26 9.65 -13.07 13.63
N ARG A 27 9.61 -11.76 13.90
CA ARG A 27 9.99 -11.19 15.20
C ARG A 27 9.05 -11.64 16.32
N MET A 28 7.73 -11.58 16.10
CA MET A 28 6.73 -12.01 17.08
C MET A 28 6.81 -13.51 17.38
N LEU A 29 7.02 -14.34 16.37
CA LEU A 29 7.20 -15.80 16.51
C LEU A 29 8.62 -16.19 16.97
N ARG A 30 9.51 -15.22 17.21
CA ARG A 30 10.92 -15.43 17.63
C ARG A 30 11.68 -16.36 16.68
N ILE A 31 11.36 -16.32 15.38
CA ILE A 31 11.99 -17.15 14.35
C ILE A 31 13.38 -16.59 14.05
N LEU A 32 14.41 -17.36 14.38
CA LEU A 32 15.79 -17.07 14.02
C LEU A 32 15.98 -17.11 12.50
N TRP A 33 16.89 -16.29 11.99
CA TRP A 33 17.24 -16.27 10.57
C TRP A 33 17.86 -17.60 10.11
N THR A 34 18.55 -18.31 11.02
CA THR A 34 19.16 -19.63 10.78
C THR A 34 18.14 -20.72 10.48
N ALA A 35 16.90 -20.55 10.94
CA ALA A 35 15.84 -21.54 10.72
C ALA A 35 15.43 -21.66 9.25
N LYS A 36 15.83 -20.70 8.38
CA LYS A 36 15.57 -20.70 6.92
C LYS A 36 14.11 -21.03 6.54
N LYS A 37 13.14 -20.70 7.40
CA LYS A 37 11.71 -20.96 7.16
C LYS A 37 11.18 -20.12 6.00
N THR A 38 10.41 -20.75 5.10
CA THR A 38 9.72 -20.07 3.99
C THR A 38 8.65 -19.11 4.50
N ASN A 39 8.32 -18.08 3.71
CA ASN A 39 7.32 -17.09 4.12
C ASN A 39 5.92 -17.70 4.31
N GLU A 40 5.56 -18.69 3.49
CA GLU A 40 4.29 -19.42 3.62
C GLU A 40 4.18 -20.17 4.94
N ARG A 41 5.25 -20.84 5.35
CA ARG A 41 5.27 -21.56 6.63
C ARG A 41 5.13 -20.63 7.82
N VAL A 42 5.77 -19.45 7.76
CA VAL A 42 5.63 -18.40 8.79
C VAL A 42 4.19 -17.88 8.87
N LEU A 43 3.52 -17.71 7.73
CA LEU A 43 2.12 -17.26 7.68
C LEU A 43 1.16 -18.31 8.25
N ASN A 44 1.37 -19.58 7.91
CA ASN A 44 0.59 -20.71 8.44
C ASN A 44 0.77 -20.86 9.96
N GLU A 45 2.00 -20.75 10.45
CA GLU A 45 2.32 -20.82 11.89
C GLU A 45 1.73 -19.63 12.66
N ALA A 46 1.70 -18.44 12.07
CA ALA A 46 1.01 -17.29 12.63
C ALA A 46 -0.53 -17.39 12.54
N ASN A 47 -1.06 -18.33 11.76
CA ASN A 47 -2.46 -18.39 11.34
C ASN A 47 -2.96 -17.03 10.81
N LYS A 48 -2.15 -16.37 9.98
CA LYS A 48 -2.46 -15.06 9.38
C LYS A 48 -2.29 -15.10 7.87
N ARG A 49 -3.12 -14.32 7.17
CA ARG A 49 -2.93 -13.98 5.76
C ARG A 49 -2.35 -12.57 5.67
N ARG A 50 -1.55 -12.29 4.63
CA ARG A 50 -1.06 -10.93 4.34
C ARG A 50 -2.27 -9.99 4.24
N SER A 51 -2.27 -8.95 5.05
CA SER A 51 -3.44 -8.09 5.25
C SER A 51 -3.07 -6.62 5.29
N LEU A 52 -1.79 -6.29 5.50
CA LEU A 52 -1.34 -4.91 5.68
C LEU A 52 -1.67 -4.04 4.46
N VAL A 53 -1.25 -4.49 3.27
CA VAL A 53 -1.49 -3.77 2.02
C VAL A 53 -2.99 -3.65 1.74
N ARG A 54 -3.76 -4.72 1.97
CA ARG A 54 -5.23 -4.71 1.80
C ARG A 54 -5.90 -3.71 2.74
N THR A 55 -5.43 -3.62 3.98
CA THR A 55 -5.96 -2.68 4.99
C THR A 55 -5.68 -1.23 4.58
N ILE A 56 -4.46 -0.94 4.13
CA ILE A 56 -4.11 0.40 3.64
C ILE A 56 -4.99 0.77 2.45
N ARG A 57 -5.16 -0.14 1.48
CA ARG A 57 -5.99 0.11 0.29
C ARG A 57 -7.47 0.30 0.63
N LYS A 58 -8.01 -0.44 1.61
CA LYS A 58 -9.38 -0.21 2.11
C LYS A 58 -9.52 1.20 2.70
N ARG A 59 -8.53 1.68 3.46
CA ARG A 59 -8.53 3.04 4.00
C ARG A 59 -8.43 4.09 2.89
N GLN A 60 -7.55 3.90 1.92
CA GLN A 60 -7.46 4.77 0.72
C GLN A 60 -8.80 4.86 -0.01
N ALA A 61 -9.45 3.73 -0.28
CA ALA A 61 -10.77 3.69 -0.93
C ALA A 61 -11.84 4.42 -0.10
N THR A 62 -11.82 4.25 1.23
CA THR A 62 -12.75 4.93 2.14
C THR A 62 -12.54 6.45 2.09
N PHE A 63 -11.29 6.90 2.17
CA PHE A 63 -10.90 8.31 2.07
C PHE A 63 -11.35 8.93 0.74
N LEU A 64 -11.08 8.25 -0.37
CA LEU A 64 -11.53 8.69 -1.70
C LEU A 64 -13.05 8.73 -1.81
N GLY A 65 -13.75 7.74 -1.26
CA GLY A 65 -15.21 7.74 -1.18
C GLY A 65 -15.76 8.93 -0.40
N HIS A 66 -15.12 9.32 0.71
CA HIS A 66 -15.47 10.54 1.44
C HIS A 66 -15.18 11.82 0.63
N ALA A 67 -14.04 11.87 -0.08
CA ALA A 67 -13.71 13.00 -0.95
C ALA A 67 -14.71 13.16 -2.10
N MET A 68 -15.12 12.06 -2.72
CA MET A 68 -16.14 12.03 -3.78
C MET A 68 -17.51 12.54 -3.26
N ARG A 69 -17.95 12.07 -2.08
CA ARG A 69 -19.24 12.51 -1.50
C ARG A 69 -19.29 14.00 -1.14
N ARG A 70 -18.16 14.61 -0.81
CA ARG A 70 -18.08 16.05 -0.46
C ARG A 70 -17.83 16.96 -1.66
N GLY A 71 -17.84 16.44 -2.89
CA GLY A 71 -17.56 17.22 -4.10
C GLY A 71 -16.11 17.68 -4.25
N LYS A 72 -15.19 17.29 -3.35
CA LYS A 72 -13.78 17.74 -3.37
C LYS A 72 -12.89 16.93 -4.33
N LEU A 73 -13.50 16.21 -5.28
CA LEU A 73 -12.76 15.36 -6.21
C LEU A 73 -11.91 16.19 -7.16
N GLU A 74 -12.44 17.33 -7.63
CA GLU A 74 -11.72 18.32 -8.42
C GLU A 74 -10.43 18.78 -7.72
N HIS A 75 -10.45 19.15 -6.45
CA HIS A 75 -9.25 19.51 -5.71
C HIS A 75 -8.24 18.35 -5.65
N LEU A 76 -8.71 17.11 -5.44
CA LEU A 76 -7.86 15.92 -5.34
C LEU A 76 -7.25 15.52 -6.69
N VAL A 77 -8.02 15.66 -7.77
CA VAL A 77 -7.59 15.44 -9.16
C VAL A 77 -6.66 16.57 -9.61
N THR A 78 -6.94 17.83 -9.30
CA THR A 78 -6.06 18.97 -9.62
C THR A 78 -4.74 18.91 -8.85
N THR A 79 -4.77 18.53 -7.58
CA THR A 79 -3.55 18.31 -6.78
C THR A 79 -2.76 17.08 -7.27
N GLY A 80 -3.43 16.07 -7.84
CA GLY A 80 -2.83 14.82 -8.31
C GLY A 80 -2.40 14.80 -9.79
N LYS A 81 -3.10 15.55 -10.66
CA LYS A 81 -2.87 15.69 -12.10
C LYS A 81 -2.21 17.05 -12.37
N PHE A 82 -0.93 17.15 -12.07
CA PHE A 82 -0.09 18.06 -12.83
C PHE A 82 0.16 17.42 -14.21
N GLU A 83 -0.31 18.06 -15.27
CA GLU A 83 0.08 17.73 -16.64
C GLU A 83 1.54 18.14 -16.82
N GLY A 84 2.37 17.23 -17.34
CA GLY A 84 3.80 17.45 -17.52
C GLY A 84 4.68 16.25 -17.17
N LYS A 85 5.87 16.22 -17.76
CA LYS A 85 6.89 15.21 -17.48
C LYS A 85 7.44 15.45 -16.07
N ARG A 86 7.23 14.50 -15.15
CA ARG A 86 7.77 14.62 -13.78
C ARG A 86 9.30 14.60 -13.81
N SER A 87 9.91 15.46 -12.99
CA SER A 87 11.35 15.52 -12.83
C SER A 87 11.92 14.20 -12.31
N ARG A 88 13.19 13.92 -12.65
CA ARG A 88 13.94 12.79 -12.08
C ARG A 88 13.94 12.92 -10.55
N GLY A 89 13.72 11.79 -9.86
CA GLY A 89 13.66 11.72 -8.40
C GLY A 89 12.25 11.83 -7.81
N ARG A 90 11.27 12.40 -8.53
CA ARG A 90 9.87 12.45 -8.06
C ARG A 90 9.16 11.11 -8.32
N GLN A 91 8.24 10.72 -7.43
CA GLN A 91 7.44 9.51 -7.61
C GLN A 91 6.70 9.53 -8.96
N ARG A 92 6.88 8.48 -9.75
CA ARG A 92 6.35 8.41 -11.12
C ARG A 92 4.84 8.15 -11.15
N GLU A 93 4.37 7.26 -10.29
CA GLU A 93 2.96 6.88 -10.21
C GLU A 93 2.13 7.94 -9.47
N LYS A 94 0.88 8.12 -9.88
CA LYS A 94 -0.14 8.87 -9.14
C LYS A 94 -0.99 7.92 -8.30
N ILE A 95 -1.64 8.46 -7.27
CA ILE A 95 -2.67 7.74 -6.51
C ILE A 95 -3.73 7.19 -7.47
N MET A 96 -4.18 8.00 -8.44
CA MET A 96 -5.17 7.59 -9.45
C MET A 96 -4.66 6.47 -10.38
N ASP A 97 -3.37 6.49 -10.76
CA ASP A 97 -2.78 5.42 -11.58
C ASP A 97 -2.74 4.10 -10.80
N GLY A 98 -2.41 4.16 -9.51
CA GLY A 98 -2.45 3.00 -8.62
C GLY A 98 -3.87 2.47 -8.40
N LEU A 99 -4.87 3.35 -8.29
CA LEU A 99 -6.28 2.96 -8.18
C LEU A 99 -6.79 2.28 -9.45
N ALA A 100 -6.48 2.84 -10.63
CA ALA A 100 -6.84 2.24 -11.91
C ALA A 100 -6.21 0.86 -12.08
N THR A 101 -4.96 0.69 -11.64
CA THR A 101 -4.27 -0.62 -11.63
C THR A 101 -4.92 -1.63 -10.69
N TRP A 102 -5.60 -1.17 -9.64
CA TRP A 102 -6.14 -2.04 -8.58
C TRP A 102 -7.63 -2.33 -8.69
N LEU A 103 -8.38 -1.40 -9.29
CA LEU A 103 -9.83 -1.49 -9.53
C LEU A 103 -10.17 -1.85 -10.99
N GLY A 104 -9.20 -1.78 -11.89
CA GLY A 104 -9.36 -2.21 -13.28
C GLY A 104 -9.44 -3.73 -13.43
N PRO A 105 -10.02 -4.22 -14.54
CA PRO A 105 -10.18 -5.66 -14.83
C PRO A 105 -8.86 -6.41 -14.99
#